data_AF-A0A519SWY6-F1
#
_entry.id   AF-A0A519SWY6-F1
#
_cell.length_a   1.000
_cell.length_b   1.000
_cell.length_c   1.000
_cell.angle_alpha   90.00
_cell.angle_beta   90.00
_cell.angle_gamma   90.00
#
_symmetry.space_group_name_H-M   'P 1'
#
loop_
_entity.id
_entity.type
_entity.pdbx_description
1 polymer ?
#
loop_
_entity_poly.entity_id
_entity_poly.type
_entity_poly.pdbx_seq_one_letter_code
_entity_poly.pdbx_strand_id
1 'polypeptide(L)'
;MKHLFKVVKLAAIVTCVVFLINSCGKSKPKEYQTKSEAIKNIYRKVEKINLPIDFSKVINNKSPYITKGSDSLIFPEQTAIIGALVDTSNFYGFILRYSADTYFAGLSTFSKSGKFLSKQEFSTEGGEDCGSTAIRTANLLKDLSLKQYSRIGVQECGNDGPYGPTEITENVHDGRIDKHGNIIMKETVVKKWVVNE
;
A
#
# COMPACT_ATOMS: atom_id res chain seq x y z
N MET A 1 59.69 17.43 50.92
CA MET A 1 58.77 18.25 50.10
C MET A 1 58.76 17.91 48.60
N LYS A 2 59.90 17.70 47.91
CA LYS A 2 59.92 17.41 46.45
C LYS A 2 59.20 16.13 46.01
N HIS A 3 59.13 15.10 46.86
CA HIS A 3 58.41 13.85 46.56
C HIS A 3 56.88 13.99 46.59
N LEU A 4 56.34 14.82 47.50
CA LEU A 4 54.89 15.02 47.62
C LEU A 4 54.31 15.69 46.37
N PHE A 5 55.05 16.65 45.79
CA PHE A 5 54.67 17.33 44.55
C PHE A 5 54.64 16.39 43.33
N LYS A 6 55.49 15.36 43.28
CA LYS A 6 55.48 14.37 42.19
C LYS A 6 54.26 13.46 42.28
N VAL A 7 53.88 13.03 43.48
CA VAL A 7 52.71 12.15 43.70
C VAL A 7 51.40 12.89 43.37
N VAL A 8 51.28 14.16 43.78
CA VAL A 8 50.08 14.97 43.48
C VAL A 8 49.93 15.24 41.98
N LYS A 9 51.02 15.52 41.26
CA LYS A 9 50.98 15.67 39.79
C LYS A 9 50.59 14.38 39.08
N LEU A 10 51.09 13.23 39.54
CA LEU A 10 50.75 11.93 38.95
C LEU A 10 49.27 11.61 39.17
N ALA A 11 48.75 11.86 40.38
CA ALA A 11 47.33 11.66 40.70
C ALA A 11 46.44 12.54 39.81
N ALA A 12 46.76 13.82 39.66
CA ALA A 12 45.98 14.74 38.81
C ALA A 12 45.96 14.32 37.33
N ILE A 13 47.08 13.83 36.80
CA ILE A 13 47.16 13.33 35.42
C ILE A 13 46.31 12.07 35.25
N VAL A 14 46.37 11.13 36.20
CA VAL A 14 45.56 9.91 36.17
C VAL A 14 44.07 10.25 36.25
N THR A 15 43.66 11.20 37.09
CA THR A 15 42.25 11.63 37.19
C THR A 15 41.77 12.32 35.91
N CYS A 16 42.59 13.17 35.27
CA CYS A 16 42.26 13.79 33.98
C CYS A 16 42.13 12.76 32.85
N VAL A 17 42.99 11.74 32.81
CA VAL A 17 42.92 10.69 31.79
C VAL A 17 41.66 9.82 31.98
N VAL A 18 41.29 9.47 33.21
CA VAL A 18 40.06 8.72 33.50
C VAL A 18 38.79 9.51 33.15
N PHE A 19 38.79 10.83 33.36
CA PHE A 19 37.66 11.69 32.96
C PHE A 19 37.51 11.81 31.44
N LEU A 20 38.61 11.85 30.69
CA LEU A 20 38.58 11.96 29.23
C LEU A 20 38.06 10.67 28.55
N ILE A 21 38.31 9.50 29.13
CA ILE A 21 37.85 8.21 28.56
C ILE A 21 36.32 8.02 28.76
N ASN A 22 35.74 8.57 29.84
CA ASN A 22 34.30 8.50 30.10
C ASN A 22 33.46 9.53 29.32
N SER A 23 34.09 10.50 28.65
CA SER A 23 33.41 11.48 27.81
C SER A 23 33.41 11.08 26.32
N CYS A 24 33.74 9.83 26.01
CA CYS A 24 33.50 9.26 24.68
C CYS A 24 31.97 9.11 24.52
N GLY A 25 31.35 10.10 23.87
CA GLY A 25 29.91 10.19 23.68
C GLY A 25 29.38 8.88 23.11
N LYS A 26 28.70 8.10 23.96
CA LYS A 26 27.93 6.94 23.52
C LYS A 26 26.89 7.48 22.55
N SER A 27 27.19 7.38 21.26
CA SER A 27 26.18 7.56 20.23
C SER A 27 25.04 6.62 20.62
N LYS A 28 23.86 7.19 20.88
CA LYS A 28 22.68 6.36 21.19
C LYS A 28 22.60 5.33 20.07
N PRO A 29 22.53 4.02 20.38
CA PRO A 29 22.39 3.02 19.34
C PRO A 29 21.20 3.44 18.48
N LYS A 30 21.40 3.52 17.16
CA LYS A 30 20.30 3.82 16.23
C LYS A 30 19.21 2.79 16.54
N GLU A 31 18.11 3.25 17.10
CA GLU A 31 16.99 2.40 17.46
C GLU A 31 16.44 1.84 16.14
N TYR A 32 16.72 0.55 15.88
CA TYR A 32 16.23 -0.11 14.69
C TYR A 32 14.74 -0.32 14.86
N GLN A 33 13.96 0.52 14.16
CA GLN A 33 12.52 0.39 14.14
C GLN A 33 12.13 -0.97 13.57
N THR A 34 11.31 -1.73 14.31
CA THR A 34 10.81 -3.01 13.83
C THR A 34 9.82 -2.81 12.67
N LYS A 35 9.66 -3.83 11.82
CA LYS A 35 8.67 -3.80 10.72
C LYS A 35 7.25 -3.50 11.23
N SER A 36 6.89 -4.05 12.39
CA SER A 36 5.61 -3.80 13.06
C SER A 36 5.42 -2.32 13.41
N GLU A 37 6.43 -1.71 14.02
CA GLU A 37 6.39 -0.29 14.39
C GLU A 37 6.36 0.62 13.17
N ALA A 38 7.08 0.27 12.11
CA ALA A 38 7.05 0.98 10.84
C ALA A 38 5.65 0.96 10.22
N ILE A 39 5.03 -0.23 10.11
CA ILE A 39 3.65 -0.36 9.62
C ILE A 39 2.68 0.43 10.49
N LYS A 40 2.79 0.34 11.81
CA LYS A 40 1.94 1.09 12.76
C LYS A 40 2.12 2.60 12.60
N ASN A 41 3.34 3.07 12.35
CA ASN A 41 3.62 4.49 12.16
C ASN A 41 3.10 5.00 10.82
N ILE A 42 3.25 4.25 9.73
CA ILE A 42 2.61 4.57 8.44
C ILE A 42 1.09 4.60 8.62
N TYR A 43 0.53 3.56 9.26
CA TYR A 43 -0.89 3.49 9.55
C TYR A 43 -1.37 4.75 10.28
N ARG A 44 -0.67 5.25 11.30
CA ARG A 44 -1.08 6.47 12.01
C ARG A 44 -1.07 7.74 11.14
N LYS A 45 -0.23 7.80 10.11
CA LYS A 45 -0.08 8.97 9.23
C LYS A 45 -1.10 9.01 8.10
N VAL A 46 -1.60 7.85 7.65
CA VAL A 46 -2.52 7.77 6.52
C VAL A 46 -3.98 7.86 6.95
N GLU A 47 -4.79 8.52 6.13
CA GLU A 47 -6.21 8.72 6.37
C GLU A 47 -6.96 7.39 6.51
N LYS A 48 -7.96 7.37 7.40
CA LYS A 48 -8.86 6.23 7.58
C LYS A 48 -10.07 6.37 6.68
N ILE A 49 -10.28 5.38 5.83
CA ILE A 49 -11.37 5.37 4.86
C ILE A 49 -12.48 4.47 5.40
N ASN A 50 -13.65 5.07 5.54
CA ASN A 50 -14.87 4.37 5.98
C ASN A 50 -15.43 3.49 4.88
N LEU A 51 -16.07 2.39 5.27
CA LEU A 51 -16.76 1.49 4.36
C LEU A 51 -18.22 1.96 4.10
N PRO A 52 -18.79 1.67 2.91
CA PRO A 52 -18.16 0.98 1.78
C PRO A 52 -17.20 1.89 1.01
N ILE A 53 -16.27 1.27 0.28
CA ILE A 53 -15.27 1.95 -0.55
C ILE A 53 -15.55 1.63 -2.00
N ASP A 54 -15.62 2.67 -2.82
CA ASP A 54 -15.56 2.59 -4.27
C ASP A 54 -14.14 2.99 -4.69
N PHE A 55 -13.35 2.02 -5.14
CA PHE A 55 -11.94 2.24 -5.45
C PHE A 55 -11.76 3.22 -6.62
N SER A 56 -12.69 3.28 -7.58
CA SER A 56 -12.62 4.23 -8.70
C SER A 56 -12.65 5.70 -8.24
N LYS A 57 -13.37 5.99 -7.15
CA LYS A 57 -13.48 7.33 -6.58
C LYS A 57 -12.33 7.69 -5.66
N VAL A 58 -11.78 6.72 -4.94
CA VAL A 58 -10.76 6.96 -3.91
C VAL A 58 -9.40 7.30 -4.54
N ILE A 59 -9.05 6.68 -5.67
CA ILE A 59 -7.75 6.86 -6.34
C ILE A 59 -7.53 8.32 -6.80
N ASN A 60 -8.59 8.99 -7.22
CA ASN A 60 -8.52 10.28 -7.92
C ASN A 60 -8.68 11.49 -7.00
N ASN A 61 -9.19 11.31 -5.78
CA ASN A 61 -9.63 12.42 -4.93
C ASN A 61 -8.75 12.70 -3.70
N LYS A 62 -7.63 11.99 -3.52
CA LYS A 62 -6.85 12.05 -2.27
C LYS A 62 -5.36 12.22 -2.51
N SER A 63 -4.75 13.02 -1.64
CA SER A 63 -3.29 13.22 -1.61
C SER A 63 -2.63 11.99 -0.96
N PRO A 64 -1.82 11.23 -1.70
CA PRO A 64 -1.25 9.99 -1.18
C PRO A 64 -0.07 10.25 -0.25
N TYR A 65 0.11 9.38 0.73
CA TYR A 65 1.39 9.23 1.40
C TYR A 65 2.36 8.51 0.47
N ILE A 66 3.46 9.18 0.11
CA ILE A 66 4.53 8.60 -0.70
C ILE A 66 5.56 7.95 0.22
N THR A 67 5.75 6.64 0.08
CA THR A 67 6.74 5.88 0.85
C THR A 67 8.15 6.36 0.52
N LYS A 68 8.97 6.63 1.54
CA LYS A 68 10.36 7.10 1.40
C LYS A 68 11.28 6.37 2.39
N GLY A 69 12.56 6.25 2.04
CA GLY A 69 13.58 5.68 2.93
C GLY A 69 13.24 4.24 3.34
N SER A 70 13.31 3.92 4.64
CA SER A 70 13.06 2.57 5.15
C SER A 70 11.65 2.02 4.91
N ASP A 71 10.67 2.88 4.60
CA ASP A 71 9.31 2.43 4.26
C ASP A 71 9.29 1.58 2.97
N SER A 72 10.29 1.75 2.10
CA SER A 72 10.43 0.99 0.87
C SER A 72 10.68 -0.50 1.07
N LEU A 73 11.11 -0.88 2.28
CA LEU A 73 11.27 -2.29 2.67
C LEU A 73 9.93 -2.98 2.98
N ILE A 74 8.85 -2.21 3.09
CA ILE A 74 7.51 -2.69 3.44
C ILE A 74 6.59 -2.62 2.24
N PHE A 75 6.62 -1.48 1.55
CA PHE A 75 5.90 -1.24 0.31
C PHE A 75 6.93 -0.94 -0.78
N PRO A 76 6.78 -1.44 -2.01
CA PRO A 76 7.69 -1.10 -3.10
C PRO A 76 7.91 0.41 -3.23
N GLU A 77 9.12 0.82 -3.63
CA GLU A 77 9.42 2.25 -3.82
C GLU A 77 8.37 2.93 -4.72
N GLN A 78 8.05 4.18 -4.37
CA GLN A 78 7.05 5.00 -5.06
C GLN A 78 5.60 4.47 -4.97
N THR A 79 5.32 3.50 -4.11
CA THR A 79 3.93 3.15 -3.80
C THR A 79 3.24 4.33 -3.12
N ALA A 80 2.16 4.81 -3.74
CA ALA A 80 1.31 5.84 -3.17
C ALA A 80 0.25 5.19 -2.26
N ILE A 81 0.30 5.45 -0.96
CA ILE A 81 -0.71 4.97 -0.01
C ILE A 81 -1.81 6.03 0.09
N ILE A 82 -2.96 5.73 -0.50
CA ILE A 82 -4.11 6.65 -0.53
C ILE A 82 -4.79 6.73 0.83
N GLY A 83 -4.78 5.63 1.58
CA GLY A 83 -5.37 5.57 2.90
C GLY A 83 -5.26 4.19 3.49
N ALA A 84 -5.96 3.98 4.60
CA ALA A 84 -6.08 2.69 5.25
C ALA A 84 -7.53 2.42 5.65
N LEU A 85 -7.88 1.15 5.76
CA LEU A 85 -9.13 0.75 6.38
C LEU A 85 -9.15 1.20 7.85
N VAL A 86 -10.36 1.44 8.38
CA VAL A 86 -10.55 1.64 9.82
C VAL A 86 -9.99 0.44 10.59
N ASP A 87 -9.48 0.69 11.79
CA ASP A 87 -8.67 -0.28 12.51
C ASP A 87 -9.45 -1.57 12.77
N THR A 88 -8.88 -2.69 12.34
CA THR A 88 -9.39 -4.02 12.68
C THR A 88 -8.58 -4.57 13.84
N SER A 89 -9.17 -5.47 14.63
CA SER A 89 -8.46 -6.11 15.73
C SER A 89 -7.24 -6.93 15.28
N ASN A 90 -7.26 -7.46 14.05
CA ASN A 90 -6.32 -8.51 13.63
C ASN A 90 -5.29 -8.06 12.58
N PHE A 91 -5.60 -7.04 11.78
CA PHE A 91 -4.75 -6.62 10.68
C PHE A 91 -4.82 -5.11 10.41
N TYR A 92 -3.84 -4.61 9.65
CA TYR A 92 -3.88 -3.30 9.00
C TYR A 92 -4.19 -3.51 7.52
N GLY A 93 -5.12 -2.73 6.97
CA GLY A 93 -5.41 -2.73 5.53
C GLY A 93 -5.05 -1.38 4.92
N PHE A 94 -4.26 -1.36 3.85
CA PHE A 94 -3.81 -0.16 3.16
C PHE A 94 -4.35 -0.14 1.74
N ILE A 95 -4.88 1.02 1.35
CA ILE A 95 -5.34 1.30 0.00
C ILE A 95 -4.20 1.96 -0.75
N LEU A 96 -3.82 1.37 -1.87
CA LEU A 96 -2.63 1.70 -2.62
C LEU A 96 -3.04 2.21 -4.01
N ARG A 97 -2.24 3.13 -4.53
CA ARG A 97 -2.26 3.57 -5.93
C ARG A 97 -0.97 3.14 -6.59
N TYR A 98 -1.08 2.37 -7.65
CA TYR A 98 0.04 1.99 -8.49
C TYR A 98 0.01 2.81 -9.77
N SER A 99 1.17 3.30 -10.19
CA SER A 99 1.34 3.97 -11.47
C SER A 99 1.73 2.95 -12.53
N ALA A 100 1.01 2.93 -13.64
CA ALA A 100 1.40 2.30 -14.89
C ALA A 100 0.95 3.25 -16.02
N ASP A 101 0.45 2.73 -17.15
CA ASP A 101 -0.17 3.56 -18.20
C ASP A 101 -1.46 4.26 -17.69
N THR A 102 -2.10 3.66 -16.68
CA THR A 102 -3.21 4.22 -15.88
C THR A 102 -2.94 3.97 -14.39
N TYR A 103 -3.72 4.59 -13.51
CA TYR A 103 -3.66 4.33 -12.07
C TYR A 103 -4.51 3.12 -11.69
N PHE A 104 -3.88 2.18 -10.98
CA PHE A 104 -4.56 1.01 -10.41
C PHE A 104 -4.73 1.17 -8.91
N ALA A 105 -5.91 0.82 -8.39
CA ALA A 105 -6.08 0.64 -6.96
C ALA A 105 -5.51 -0.70 -6.53
N GLY A 106 -5.05 -0.77 -5.30
CA GLY A 106 -4.82 -2.03 -4.62
C GLY A 106 -5.25 -1.96 -3.17
N LEU A 107 -5.43 -3.15 -2.60
CA LEU A 107 -5.59 -3.35 -1.18
C LEU A 107 -4.50 -4.31 -0.72
N SER A 108 -3.69 -3.90 0.25
CA SER A 108 -2.72 -4.78 0.90
C SER A 108 -3.01 -4.89 2.39
N THR A 109 -2.85 -6.08 2.94
CA THR A 109 -3.10 -6.36 4.36
C THR A 109 -1.85 -6.89 5.05
N PHE A 110 -1.69 -6.49 6.31
CA PHE A 110 -0.58 -6.89 7.17
C PHE A 110 -1.11 -7.28 8.55
N SER A 111 -0.55 -8.30 9.16
CA SER A 111 -0.85 -8.64 10.55
C SER A 111 -0.44 -7.48 11.48
N LYS A 112 -0.98 -7.44 12.70
CA LYS A 112 -0.52 -6.49 13.72
C LYS A 112 0.95 -6.62 14.10
N SER A 113 1.57 -7.78 13.85
CA SER A 113 3.01 -8.01 14.00
C SER A 113 3.84 -7.56 12.79
N GLY A 114 3.20 -7.06 11.73
CA GLY A 114 3.85 -6.55 10.53
C GLY A 114 4.18 -7.61 9.48
N LYS A 115 3.65 -8.83 9.59
CA LYS A 115 3.74 -9.85 8.54
C LYS A 115 2.82 -9.47 7.39
N PHE A 116 3.32 -9.53 6.15
CA PHE A 116 2.47 -9.40 4.96
C PHE A 116 1.48 -10.57 4.88
N LEU A 117 0.21 -10.29 4.62
CA LEU A 117 -0.84 -11.30 4.55
C LEU A 117 -1.31 -11.52 3.12
N SER A 118 -1.81 -10.47 2.48
CA SER A 118 -2.36 -10.56 1.13
C SER A 118 -2.37 -9.22 0.43
N LYS A 119 -2.46 -9.27 -0.90
CA LYS A 119 -2.63 -8.11 -1.77
C LYS A 119 -3.61 -8.46 -2.89
N GLN A 120 -4.47 -7.51 -3.23
CA GLN A 120 -5.33 -7.57 -4.41
C GLN A 120 -5.22 -6.25 -5.16
N GLU A 121 -5.01 -6.34 -6.47
CA GLU A 121 -5.04 -5.19 -7.37
C GLU A 121 -6.41 -5.11 -8.07
N PHE A 122 -6.85 -3.89 -8.35
CA PHE A 122 -8.13 -3.59 -8.95
C PHE A 122 -7.88 -2.72 -10.17
N SER A 123 -8.29 -3.20 -11.35
CA SER A 123 -8.42 -2.34 -12.51
C SER A 123 -9.74 -1.59 -12.41
N THR A 124 -9.67 -0.28 -12.20
CA THR A 124 -10.84 0.61 -12.06
C THR A 124 -10.99 1.57 -13.24
N GLU A 125 -10.03 1.60 -14.14
CA GLU A 125 -10.03 2.41 -15.36
C GLU A 125 -9.83 1.49 -16.57
N GLY A 126 -10.47 1.84 -17.69
CA GLY A 126 -10.30 1.19 -18.98
C GLY A 126 -9.79 2.19 -19.99
N GLY A 127 -8.86 1.77 -20.85
CA GLY A 127 -8.49 2.57 -22.02
C GLY A 127 -9.65 2.57 -23.03
N GLU A 128 -9.92 3.74 -23.60
CA GLU A 128 -10.80 3.89 -24.75
C GLU A 128 -9.91 3.90 -25.99
N ASP A 129 -10.22 3.00 -26.91
CA ASP A 129 -9.63 2.95 -28.25
C ASP A 129 -10.78 2.79 -29.25
N CYS A 130 -10.54 3.05 -30.54
CA CYS A 130 -11.56 2.91 -31.56
C CYS A 130 -12.19 1.51 -31.52
N GLY A 131 -13.51 1.45 -31.41
CA GLY A 131 -14.24 0.18 -31.28
C GLY A 131 -14.12 -0.51 -29.92
N SER A 132 -13.52 0.12 -28.91
CA SER A 132 -13.43 -0.43 -27.56
C SER A 132 -14.20 0.44 -26.56
N THR A 133 -15.09 -0.19 -25.80
CA THR A 133 -15.74 0.42 -24.63
C THR A 133 -15.41 -0.40 -23.39
N ALA A 134 -15.13 0.26 -22.26
CA ALA A 134 -14.79 -0.43 -21.03
C ALA A 134 -15.44 0.23 -19.82
N ILE A 135 -16.19 -0.56 -19.05
CA ILE A 135 -16.68 -0.19 -17.73
C ILE A 135 -15.99 -1.10 -16.73
N ARG A 136 -15.34 -0.52 -15.71
CA ARG A 136 -14.68 -1.27 -14.64
C ARG A 136 -15.02 -0.66 -13.29
N THR A 137 -15.42 -1.49 -12.33
CA THR A 137 -15.67 -1.05 -10.96
C THR A 137 -15.09 -2.04 -9.97
N ALA A 138 -14.65 -1.53 -8.83
CA ALA A 138 -14.22 -2.35 -7.70
C ALA A 138 -14.71 -1.70 -6.41
N ASN A 139 -15.35 -2.50 -5.56
CA ASN A 139 -15.94 -2.05 -4.32
C ASN A 139 -15.54 -2.96 -3.15
N LEU A 140 -15.27 -2.36 -2.00
CA LEU A 140 -15.17 -3.06 -0.71
C LEU A 140 -16.36 -2.66 0.17
N LEU A 141 -17.23 -3.61 0.47
CA LEU A 141 -18.46 -3.40 1.21
C LEU A 141 -18.23 -3.36 2.73
N LYS A 142 -19.26 -2.97 3.50
CA LYS A 142 -19.19 -2.84 4.96
C LYS A 142 -18.87 -4.16 5.69
N ASP A 143 -19.31 -5.28 5.12
CA ASP A 143 -19.04 -6.63 5.60
C ASP A 143 -17.69 -7.19 5.12
N LEU A 144 -16.85 -6.33 4.53
CA LEU A 144 -15.57 -6.68 3.90
C LEU A 144 -15.67 -7.61 2.68
N SER A 145 -16.87 -7.74 2.09
CA SER A 145 -17.04 -8.37 0.79
C SER A 145 -16.44 -7.48 -0.30
N LEU A 146 -15.68 -8.09 -1.22
CA LEU A 146 -15.12 -7.45 -2.40
C LEU A 146 -15.99 -7.77 -3.61
N LYS A 147 -16.31 -6.75 -4.40
CA LYS A 147 -17.03 -6.90 -5.67
C LYS A 147 -16.29 -6.18 -6.77
N GLN A 148 -15.86 -6.92 -7.78
CA GLN A 148 -15.29 -6.38 -9.00
C GLN A 148 -16.22 -6.70 -10.17
N TYR A 149 -16.40 -5.72 -11.03
CA TYR A 149 -17.17 -5.86 -12.26
C TYR A 149 -16.38 -5.24 -13.40
N SER A 150 -16.29 -5.93 -14.52
CA SER A 150 -15.86 -5.33 -15.78
C SER A 150 -16.77 -5.74 -16.92
N ARG A 151 -17.03 -4.80 -17.82
CA ARG A 151 -17.68 -5.05 -19.11
C ARG A 151 -16.86 -4.38 -20.18
N ILE A 152 -16.45 -5.15 -21.17
CA ILE A 152 -15.65 -4.70 -22.30
C ILE A 152 -16.44 -5.02 -23.56
N GLY A 153 -16.68 -4.00 -24.38
CA GLY A 153 -17.22 -4.16 -25.73
C GLY A 153 -16.11 -3.92 -26.75
N VAL A 154 -16.02 -4.79 -27.75
CA VAL A 154 -15.04 -4.69 -28.85
C VAL A 154 -15.75 -4.79 -30.18
N GLN A 155 -15.45 -3.88 -31.09
CA GLN A 155 -15.87 -3.83 -32.49
C GLN A 155 -14.63 -3.74 -33.38
N GLU A 156 -14.79 -4.06 -34.66
CA GLU A 156 -13.77 -3.72 -35.65
C GLU A 156 -13.69 -2.19 -35.80
N CYS A 157 -12.49 -1.66 -36.02
CA CYS A 157 -12.28 -0.23 -36.26
C CYS A 157 -11.82 0.00 -37.69
N GLY A 158 -12.56 0.82 -38.44
CA GLY A 158 -12.22 1.26 -39.79
C GLY A 158 -11.82 2.74 -39.82
N ASN A 159 -11.56 3.25 -41.02
CA ASN A 159 -11.22 4.66 -41.22
C ASN A 159 -12.35 5.62 -40.79
N ASP A 160 -13.60 5.16 -40.86
CA ASP A 160 -14.80 5.94 -40.50
C ASP A 160 -15.28 5.69 -39.06
N GLY A 161 -14.52 4.93 -38.27
CA GLY A 161 -14.85 4.57 -36.89
C GLY A 161 -15.21 3.09 -36.71
N PRO A 162 -15.82 2.73 -35.57
CA PRO A 162 -16.19 1.36 -35.28
C PRO A 162 -17.30 0.85 -36.20
N TYR A 163 -17.20 -0.40 -36.62
CA TYR A 163 -18.19 -1.05 -37.48
C TYR A 163 -18.36 -2.53 -37.13
N GLY A 164 -19.46 -3.10 -37.60
CA GLY A 164 -19.78 -4.50 -37.38
C GLY A 164 -20.31 -4.79 -35.96
N PRO A 165 -20.52 -6.08 -35.65
CA PRO A 165 -21.09 -6.50 -34.38
C PRO A 165 -20.16 -6.18 -33.20
N THR A 166 -20.75 -5.85 -32.05
CA THR A 166 -20.00 -5.67 -30.81
C THR A 166 -19.89 -6.99 -30.06
N GLU A 167 -18.67 -7.47 -29.84
CA GLU A 167 -18.39 -8.55 -28.90
C GLU A 167 -18.33 -7.98 -27.47
N ILE A 168 -19.24 -8.44 -26.61
CA ILE A 168 -19.26 -8.05 -25.20
C ILE A 168 -18.66 -9.18 -24.36
N THR A 169 -17.68 -8.83 -23.51
CA THR A 169 -17.21 -9.67 -22.40
C THR A 169 -17.54 -9.01 -21.08
N GLU A 170 -18.32 -9.70 -20.25
CA GLU A 170 -18.62 -9.30 -18.86
C GLU A 170 -17.89 -10.23 -17.90
N ASN A 171 -17.19 -9.65 -16.92
CA ASN A 171 -16.54 -10.37 -15.84
C ASN A 171 -17.08 -9.90 -14.50
N VAL A 172 -17.49 -10.85 -13.66
CA VAL A 172 -17.85 -10.61 -12.26
C VAL A 172 -16.89 -11.38 -11.39
N HIS A 173 -16.24 -10.69 -10.46
CA HIS A 173 -15.24 -11.29 -9.60
C HIS A 173 -15.49 -10.85 -8.15
N ASP A 174 -16.07 -11.79 -7.39
CA ASP A 174 -16.43 -11.59 -6.00
C ASP A 174 -15.32 -12.12 -5.08
N GLY A 175 -15.19 -11.52 -3.90
CA GLY A 175 -14.28 -11.97 -2.88
C GLY A 175 -14.65 -11.46 -1.50
N ARG A 176 -13.76 -11.65 -0.53
CA ARG A 176 -13.89 -11.10 0.83
C ARG A 176 -12.54 -11.02 1.51
N ILE A 177 -12.46 -10.17 2.53
CA ILE A 177 -11.36 -10.21 3.50
C ILE A 177 -11.80 -11.08 4.67
N ASP A 178 -11.03 -12.12 4.99
CA ASP A 178 -11.32 -12.96 6.16
C ASP A 178 -10.97 -12.26 7.48
N LYS A 179 -11.33 -12.89 8.61
CA LYS A 179 -11.06 -12.34 9.95
C LYS A 179 -9.56 -12.15 10.27
N HIS A 180 -8.67 -12.81 9.54
CA HIS A 180 -7.22 -12.71 9.72
C HIS A 180 -6.60 -11.68 8.78
N GLY A 181 -7.39 -11.07 7.88
CA GLY A 181 -6.92 -10.10 6.90
C GLY A 181 -6.51 -10.71 5.57
N ASN A 182 -6.75 -12.00 5.31
CA ASN A 182 -6.46 -12.59 4.00
C ASN A 182 -7.57 -12.22 3.01
N ILE A 183 -7.17 -11.73 1.84
CA ILE A 183 -8.09 -11.50 0.72
C ILE A 183 -8.31 -12.82 -0.02
N ILE A 184 -9.56 -13.26 -0.06
CA ILE A 184 -9.98 -14.51 -0.72
C ILE A 184 -10.92 -14.13 -1.86
N MET A 185 -10.45 -14.33 -3.09
CA MET A 185 -11.23 -14.11 -4.30
C MET A 185 -11.82 -15.45 -4.80
N LYS A 186 -13.03 -15.40 -5.34
CA LYS A 186 -13.67 -16.55 -6.01
C LYS A 186 -13.20 -16.63 -7.45
N GLU A 187 -13.52 -17.72 -8.13
CA GLU A 187 -13.34 -17.80 -9.58
C GLU A 187 -14.16 -16.71 -10.30
N THR A 188 -13.56 -16.11 -11.32
CA THR A 188 -14.22 -15.08 -12.14
C THR A 188 -15.32 -15.71 -12.98
N VAL A 189 -16.53 -15.16 -12.89
CA VAL A 189 -17.63 -15.51 -13.78
C VAL A 189 -17.51 -14.67 -15.05
N VAL A 190 -17.31 -15.33 -16.18
CA VAL A 190 -17.18 -14.67 -17.50
C VAL A 190 -18.41 -14.97 -18.34
N LYS A 191 -19.01 -13.93 -18.92
CA LYS A 191 -20.08 -14.05 -19.92
C LYS A 191 -19.65 -13.36 -21.19
N LYS A 192 -19.96 -13.99 -22.33
CA LYS A 192 -19.69 -13.43 -23.66
C LYS A 192 -20.93 -13.50 -24.53
N TRP A 193 -21.21 -12.43 -25.25
CA TRP A 193 -22.28 -12.39 -26.23
C TRP A 193 -21.99 -11.33 -27.31
N VAL A 194 -22.72 -11.41 -28.41
CA VAL A 194 -22.58 -10.51 -29.55
C VAL A 194 -23.84 -9.65 -29.66
N VAL A 195 -23.66 -8.34 -29.90
CA VAL A 195 -24.74 -7.40 -30.20
C VAL A 195 -24.61 -6.97 -31.66
N ASN A 196 -25.66 -7.22 -32.45
CA ASN A 196 -25.76 -6.72 -33.82
C ASN A 196 -26.58 -5.41 -33.76
N GLU A 197 -26.01 -4.31 -34.21
CA GLU A 197 -26.70 -3.02 -34.36
C GLU A 197 -27.44 -2.92 -35.70
#